data_AF-A0A0E0NSP0-F1
#
_entry.id   AF-A0A0E0NSP0-F1
#
_cell.length_a   1.000
_cell.length_b   1.000
_cell.length_c   1.000
_cell.angle_alpha   90.00
_cell.angle_beta   90.00
_cell.angle_gamma   90.00
#
_symmetry.space_group_name_H-M   'P 1'
#
loop_
_entity.id
_entity.type
_entity.pdbx_description
1 polymer ?
#
loop_
_entity_poly.entity_id
_entity_poly.type
_entity_poly.pdbx_seq_one_letter_code
_entity_poly.pdbx_strand_id
1 'polypeptide(L)'
;MGFLHRKTSKQTSKLKTLLGLAVLRIATARRPHLARKSIATDDVRQLLTLDHLDRAIHRAEQVIAEDNMLEAFEMIEMYCKRLIEHAAKLDKPGECTDEIREAAASVMFAAGWCSELPELLFARTILADKFGSDFTEAAKDGTGIVDPMLVWKLSSDAKSMELKRKVTKEIAMENNIIVDFSELQDAIKDEED
;
A
#
# COMPACT_ATOMS: atom_id res chain seq x y z
N MET A 1 23.12 -32.24 -12.16
CA MET A 1 21.79 -31.64 -11.87
C MET A 1 21.62 -31.07 -10.44
N GLY A 2 22.46 -31.41 -9.44
CA GLY A 2 22.19 -31.05 -8.02
C GLY A 2 22.56 -29.63 -7.53
N PHE A 3 23.35 -28.85 -8.28
CA PHE A 3 23.85 -27.55 -7.80
C PHE A 3 22.80 -26.42 -7.88
N LEU A 4 21.97 -26.40 -8.93
CA LEU A 4 20.93 -25.39 -9.11
C LEU A 4 19.81 -25.53 -8.07
N HIS A 5 19.37 -26.76 -7.82
CA HIS A 5 18.29 -27.06 -6.86
C HIS A 5 18.68 -26.76 -5.40
N ARG A 6 19.96 -26.90 -5.05
CA ARG A 6 20.47 -26.57 -3.71
C ARG A 6 20.53 -25.05 -3.47
N LYS A 7 20.81 -24.27 -4.52
CA LYS A 7 20.85 -22.80 -4.44
C LYS A 7 19.45 -22.22 -4.23
N THR A 8 18.46 -22.70 -5.00
CA THR A 8 17.06 -22.23 -4.91
C THR A 8 16.44 -22.54 -3.55
N SER A 9 16.64 -23.75 -3.03
CA SER A 9 16.14 -24.15 -1.70
C SER A 9 16.68 -23.27 -0.56
N LYS A 10 17.97 -22.91 -0.59
CA LYS A 10 18.57 -21.98 0.39
C LYS A 10 18.03 -20.55 0.26
N GLN A 11 17.67 -20.12 -0.94
CA GLN A 11 17.03 -18.82 -1.15
C GLN A 11 15.58 -18.81 -0.64
N THR A 12 14.86 -19.92 -0.82
CA THR A 12 13.49 -20.07 -0.32
C THR A 12 13.42 -20.03 1.19
N SER A 13 14.34 -20.68 1.91
CA SER A 13 14.39 -20.60 3.37
C SER A 13 14.67 -19.17 3.85
N LYS A 14 15.62 -18.47 3.22
CA LYS A 14 15.90 -17.06 3.50
C LYS A 14 14.71 -16.16 3.22
N LEU A 15 14.03 -16.35 2.08
CA LEU A 15 12.83 -15.61 1.71
C LEU A 15 11.74 -15.79 2.76
N LYS A 16 11.49 -17.03 3.20
CA LYS A 16 10.52 -17.32 4.26
C LYS A 16 10.84 -16.56 5.56
N THR A 17 12.11 -16.53 5.96
CA THR A 17 12.55 -15.75 7.12
C THR A 17 12.31 -14.25 6.93
N LEU A 18 12.69 -13.69 5.78
CA LEU A 18 12.49 -12.27 5.48
C LEU A 18 11.01 -11.88 5.49
N LEU A 19 10.15 -12.66 4.84
CA LEU A 19 8.71 -12.42 4.83
C LEU A 19 8.12 -12.52 6.24
N GLY A 20 8.57 -13.47 7.06
CA GLY A 20 8.13 -13.58 8.46
C GLY A 20 8.53 -12.36 9.29
N LEU A 21 9.76 -11.85 9.09
CA LEU A 21 10.22 -10.62 9.73
C LEU A 21 9.43 -9.39 9.24
N ALA A 22 9.09 -9.32 7.95
CA ALA A 22 8.28 -8.24 7.39
C ALA A 22 6.89 -8.20 8.05
N VAL A 23 6.22 -9.35 8.20
CA VAL A 23 4.93 -9.46 8.90
C VAL A 23 5.02 -8.93 10.34
N LEU A 24 6.08 -9.30 11.07
CA LEU A 24 6.29 -8.79 12.43
C LEU A 24 6.54 -7.28 12.46
N ARG A 25 7.29 -6.76 11.48
CA ARG A 25 7.59 -5.32 11.39
C ARG A 25 6.37 -4.50 11.01
N ILE A 26 5.50 -5.01 10.14
CA ILE A 26 4.23 -4.36 9.78
C ILE A 26 3.43 -4.02 11.04
N ALA A 27 3.32 -4.93 12.01
CA ALA A 27 2.62 -4.67 13.27
C ALA A 27 3.17 -3.45 14.04
N THR A 28 4.47 -3.16 13.90
CA THR A 28 5.09 -1.98 14.52
C THR A 28 5.01 -0.73 13.63
N ALA A 29 5.15 -0.89 12.31
CA ALA A 29 5.09 0.20 11.33
C ALA A 29 3.69 0.82 11.25
N ARG A 30 2.62 0.05 11.52
CA ARG A 30 1.25 0.59 11.56
C ARG A 30 1.05 1.68 12.63
N ARG A 31 1.79 1.64 13.74
CA ARG A 31 1.60 2.56 14.89
C ARG A 31 1.78 4.03 14.53
N PRO A 32 2.90 4.47 13.92
CA PRO A 32 3.06 5.87 13.53
C PRO A 32 2.01 6.31 12.49
N HIS A 33 1.62 5.43 11.55
CA HIS A 33 0.56 5.72 10.59
C HIS A 33 -0.80 5.94 11.26
N LEU A 34 -1.18 5.08 12.22
CA LEU A 34 -2.40 5.27 13.01
C LEU A 34 -2.39 6.59 13.79
N ALA A 35 -1.26 6.95 14.39
CA ALA A 35 -1.12 8.22 15.11
C ALA A 35 -1.28 9.42 14.18
N ARG A 36 -0.62 9.40 13.01
CA ARG A 36 -0.73 10.48 12.02
C ARG A 36 -2.13 10.59 11.43
N LYS A 37 -2.80 9.46 11.18
CA LYS A 37 -4.22 9.43 10.77
C LYS A 37 -5.09 10.10 11.83
N SER A 38 -4.96 9.71 13.10
CA SER A 38 -5.72 10.29 14.22
C SER A 38 -5.52 11.81 14.32
N ILE A 39 -4.27 12.27 14.27
CA ILE A 39 -3.94 13.70 14.33
C ILE A 39 -4.54 14.45 13.13
N ALA A 40 -4.42 13.89 11.92
CA ALA A 40 -4.98 14.51 10.72
C ALA A 40 -6.51 14.58 10.78
N THR A 41 -7.19 13.55 11.28
CA THR A 41 -8.64 13.55 11.50
C THR A 41 -9.05 14.62 12.51
N ASP A 42 -8.33 14.76 13.61
CA ASP A 42 -8.59 15.81 14.61
C ASP A 42 -8.36 17.21 14.06
N ASP A 43 -7.37 17.40 13.20
CA ASP A 43 -7.11 18.68 12.54
C ASP A 43 -8.23 19.03 11.56
N VAL A 44 -8.72 18.07 10.76
CA VAL A 44 -9.89 18.28 9.88
C VAL A 44 -11.09 18.73 10.71
N ARG A 45 -11.39 18.02 11.81
CA ARG A 45 -12.48 18.38 12.71
C ARG A 45 -12.36 19.81 13.25
N GLN A 46 -11.16 20.19 13.73
CA GLN A 46 -10.90 21.54 14.24
C GLN A 46 -11.06 22.61 13.15
N LEU A 47 -10.52 22.36 11.95
CA LEU A 47 -10.63 23.29 10.82
C LEU A 47 -12.09 23.49 10.39
N LEU A 48 -12.89 22.42 10.36
CA LEU A 48 -14.33 22.52 10.10
C LEU A 48 -15.07 23.33 11.17
N THR A 49 -14.67 23.19 12.44
CA THR A 49 -15.26 23.98 13.55
C THR A 49 -14.94 25.48 13.43
N LEU A 50 -13.81 25.81 12.81
CA LEU A 50 -13.37 27.18 12.56
C LEU A 50 -13.83 27.73 11.21
N ASP A 51 -14.71 27.00 10.50
CA ASP A 51 -15.21 27.37 9.17
C ASP A 51 -14.10 27.53 8.11
N HIS A 52 -13.03 26.72 8.23
CA HIS A 52 -11.90 26.68 7.30
C HIS A 52 -11.99 25.47 6.36
N LEU A 53 -13.03 25.43 5.54
CA LEU A 53 -13.35 24.27 4.70
C LEU A 53 -12.23 23.89 3.72
N ASP A 54 -11.64 24.85 3.01
CA ASP A 54 -10.56 24.60 2.06
C ASP A 54 -9.35 23.92 2.73
N ARG A 55 -8.95 24.42 3.90
CA ARG A 55 -7.86 23.83 4.70
C ARG A 55 -8.24 22.45 5.22
N ALA A 56 -9.49 22.25 5.62
CA ALA A 56 -9.99 20.94 6.07
C ALA A 56 -9.92 19.91 4.94
N ILE A 57 -10.31 20.27 3.72
CA ILE A 57 -10.22 19.42 2.53
C ILE A 57 -8.76 19.08 2.22
N HIS A 58 -7.85 20.07 2.28
CA HIS A 58 -6.43 19.81 2.12
C HIS A 58 -5.89 18.86 3.20
N ARG A 59 -6.32 19.03 4.46
CA ARG A 59 -5.91 18.15 5.56
C ARG A 59 -6.47 16.73 5.42
N ALA A 60 -7.65 16.56 4.84
CA ALA A 60 -8.25 15.25 4.54
C ALA A 60 -7.39 14.42 3.57
N GLU A 61 -6.56 15.05 2.75
CA GLU A 61 -5.57 14.36 1.91
C GLU A 61 -4.62 13.48 2.73
N GLN A 62 -4.14 14.00 3.87
CA GLN A 62 -3.29 13.22 4.77
C GLN A 62 -4.07 12.05 5.40
N VAL A 63 -5.34 12.26 5.76
CA VAL A 63 -6.18 11.18 6.33
C VAL A 63 -6.27 10.02 5.33
N ILE A 64 -6.54 10.33 4.06
CA ILE A 64 -6.61 9.34 2.98
C ILE A 64 -5.26 8.65 2.78
N ALA A 65 -4.16 9.40 2.73
CA ALA A 65 -2.83 8.84 2.51
C ALA A 65 -2.42 7.86 3.63
N GLU A 66 -2.66 8.23 4.90
CA GLU A 66 -2.36 7.34 6.03
C GLU A 66 -3.25 6.10 6.05
N ASP A 67 -4.53 6.24 5.69
CA ASP A 67 -5.47 5.13 5.63
C ASP A 67 -5.12 4.15 4.50
N ASN A 68 -4.82 4.66 3.30
CA ASN A 68 -4.36 3.86 2.18
C ASN A 68 -3.10 3.05 2.52
N MET A 69 -2.15 3.64 3.23
CA MET A 69 -0.94 2.93 3.65
C MET A 69 -1.23 1.86 4.70
N LEU A 70 -2.16 2.12 5.63
CA LEU A 70 -2.61 1.12 6.61
C LEU A 70 -3.29 -0.07 5.94
N GLU A 71 -4.16 0.16 4.96
CA GLU A 71 -4.80 -0.91 4.19
C GLU A 71 -3.79 -1.64 3.31
N ALA A 72 -2.84 -0.93 2.68
CA ALA A 72 -1.76 -1.55 1.92
C ALA A 72 -0.91 -2.50 2.79
N PHE A 73 -0.63 -2.13 4.05
CA PHE A 73 0.06 -3.03 4.98
C PHE A 73 -0.71 -4.32 5.25
N GLU A 74 -2.04 -4.30 5.31
CA GLU A 74 -2.85 -5.51 5.50
C GLU A 74 -2.76 -6.43 4.28
N MET A 75 -2.83 -5.85 3.08
CA MET A 75 -2.63 -6.58 1.83
C MET A 75 -1.24 -7.20 1.74
N ILE A 76 -0.20 -6.42 2.06
CA ILE A 76 1.20 -6.89 2.05
C ILE A 76 1.39 -8.04 3.05
N GLU A 77 0.83 -7.92 4.25
CA GLU A 77 0.86 -8.98 5.27
C GLU A 77 0.21 -10.27 4.75
N MET A 78 -0.96 -10.15 4.11
CA MET A 78 -1.66 -11.29 3.48
C MET A 78 -0.79 -11.96 2.42
N TYR A 79 -0.18 -11.20 1.49
CA TYR A 79 0.69 -11.79 0.47
C TYR A 79 1.95 -12.43 1.06
N CYS A 80 2.56 -11.81 2.07
CA CYS A 80 3.70 -12.39 2.77
C CYS A 80 3.33 -13.75 3.37
N LYS A 81 2.17 -13.86 4.04
CA LYS A 81 1.67 -15.13 4.60
C LYS A 81 1.41 -16.17 3.51
N ARG A 82 0.78 -15.79 2.39
CA ARG A 82 0.53 -16.69 1.25
C ARG A 82 1.83 -17.25 0.66
N LEU A 83 2.85 -16.40 0.48
CA LEU A 83 4.17 -16.83 0.00
C LEU A 83 4.90 -17.73 0.99
N ILE A 84 4.76 -17.48 2.30
CA ILE A 84 5.32 -18.34 3.36
C ILE A 84 4.69 -19.73 3.34
N GLU A 85 3.36 -19.79 3.18
CA GLU A 85 2.59 -21.04 3.12
C GLU A 85 2.95 -21.88 1.89
N HIS A 86 3.14 -21.23 0.74
CA HIS A 86 3.47 -21.88 -0.52
C HIS A 86 4.96 -21.82 -0.90
N ALA A 87 5.85 -21.57 0.06
CA ALA A 87 7.27 -21.32 -0.20
C ALA A 87 7.95 -22.44 -1.02
N ALA A 88 7.57 -23.70 -0.81
CA ALA A 88 8.11 -24.84 -1.56
C ALA A 88 7.86 -24.74 -3.08
N LYS A 89 6.75 -24.13 -3.51
CA LYS A 89 6.43 -23.93 -4.92
C LYS A 89 7.32 -22.86 -5.57
N LEU A 90 7.87 -21.93 -4.79
CA LEU A 90 8.78 -20.87 -5.27
C LEU A 90 10.15 -21.40 -5.72
N ASP A 91 10.47 -22.67 -5.46
CA ASP A 91 11.64 -23.33 -6.05
C ASP A 91 11.42 -23.75 -7.51
N LYS A 92 10.16 -23.73 -7.96
CA LYS A 92 9.76 -24.01 -9.33
C LYS A 92 8.80 -22.93 -9.84
N PRO A 93 9.32 -21.75 -10.21
CA PRO A 93 8.52 -20.59 -10.60
C PRO A 93 7.54 -20.85 -11.76
N GLY A 94 7.89 -21.77 -12.67
CA GLY A 94 7.02 -22.18 -13.79
C GLY A 94 5.85 -23.08 -13.40
N GLU A 95 5.84 -23.66 -12.19
CA GLU A 95 4.74 -24.45 -11.63
C GLU A 95 3.88 -23.63 -10.65
N CYS A 96 4.18 -22.34 -10.46
CA CYS A 96 3.41 -21.47 -9.57
C CYS A 96 2.06 -21.09 -10.19
N THR A 97 1.00 -21.17 -9.38
CA THR A 97 -0.34 -20.68 -9.75
C THR A 97 -0.36 -19.16 -9.84
N ASP A 98 -1.37 -18.63 -10.54
CA ASP A 98 -1.54 -17.18 -10.69
C ASP A 98 -1.64 -16.46 -9.33
N GLU A 99 -2.30 -17.06 -8.34
CA GLU A 99 -2.38 -16.52 -6.97
C GLU A 99 -1.01 -16.36 -6.28
N ILE A 100 -0.06 -17.26 -6.54
CA ILE A 100 1.30 -17.19 -5.98
C ILE A 100 2.12 -16.16 -6.75
N ARG A 101 1.94 -16.10 -8.07
CA ARG A 101 2.57 -15.11 -8.94
C ARG A 101 2.11 -13.70 -8.58
N GLU A 102 0.81 -13.49 -8.37
CA GLU A 102 0.24 -12.23 -7.88
C GLU A 102 0.85 -11.85 -6.54
N ALA A 103 0.87 -12.77 -5.57
CA ALA A 103 1.46 -12.47 -4.26
C ALA A 103 2.95 -12.09 -4.35
N ALA A 104 3.72 -12.77 -5.20
CA ALA A 104 5.12 -12.45 -5.45
C ALA A 104 5.28 -11.06 -6.09
N ALA A 105 4.51 -10.78 -7.14
CA ALA A 105 4.53 -9.50 -7.84
C ALA A 105 4.12 -8.34 -6.92
N SER A 106 3.05 -8.51 -6.14
CA SER A 106 2.56 -7.55 -5.15
C SER A 106 3.57 -7.23 -4.06
N VAL A 107 4.28 -8.24 -3.53
CA VAL A 107 5.37 -8.02 -2.56
C VAL A 107 6.56 -7.28 -3.20
N MET A 108 6.91 -7.62 -4.45
CA MET A 108 7.99 -6.95 -5.18
C MET A 108 7.66 -5.48 -5.47
N PHE A 109 6.41 -5.20 -5.85
CA PHE A 109 5.90 -3.85 -6.05
C PHE A 109 5.98 -3.04 -4.76
N ALA A 110 5.38 -3.56 -3.68
CA ALA A 110 5.34 -2.89 -2.37
C ALA A 110 6.73 -2.54 -1.81
N ALA A 111 7.76 -3.34 -2.10
CA ALA A 111 9.13 -3.07 -1.69
C ALA A 111 9.70 -1.72 -2.21
N GLY A 112 9.11 -1.14 -3.27
CA GLY A 112 9.47 0.19 -3.76
C GLY A 112 8.87 1.34 -2.95
N TRP A 113 7.75 1.10 -2.27
CA TRP A 113 6.95 2.12 -1.59
C TRP A 113 7.13 2.09 -0.07
N CYS A 114 7.41 0.92 0.51
CA CYS A 114 7.51 0.72 1.95
C CYS A 114 8.97 0.75 2.44
N SER A 115 9.55 1.95 2.58
CA SER A 115 10.91 2.12 3.12
C SER A 115 11.06 1.63 4.57
N GLU A 116 9.96 1.61 5.34
CA GLU A 116 9.89 1.09 6.71
C GLU A 116 10.02 -0.44 6.78
N LEU A 117 9.94 -1.14 5.64
CA LEU A 117 10.00 -2.60 5.54
C LEU A 117 11.20 -3.05 4.68
N PRO A 118 12.45 -2.88 5.17
CA PRO A 118 13.64 -3.26 4.41
C PRO A 118 13.72 -4.75 4.10
N GLU A 119 13.03 -5.62 4.86
CA GLU A 119 12.88 -7.05 4.54
C GLU A 119 12.29 -7.27 3.15
N LEU A 120 11.33 -6.44 2.73
CA LEU A 120 10.68 -6.56 1.43
C LEU A 120 11.67 -6.24 0.30
N LEU A 121 12.59 -5.30 0.52
CA LEU A 121 13.65 -5.00 -0.45
C LEU A 121 14.54 -6.22 -0.70
N PHE A 122 14.95 -6.93 0.36
CA PHE A 122 15.71 -8.16 0.23
C PHE A 122 14.89 -9.31 -0.37
N ALA A 123 13.62 -9.41 0.01
CA ALA A 123 12.69 -10.40 -0.56
C ALA A 123 12.53 -10.19 -2.08
N ARG A 124 12.40 -8.93 -2.52
CA ARG A 124 12.34 -8.56 -3.94
C ARG A 124 13.55 -9.05 -4.71
N THR A 125 14.77 -8.92 -4.17
CA THR A 125 15.97 -9.43 -4.83
C THR A 125 15.94 -10.95 -5.01
N ILE A 126 15.45 -11.70 -4.01
CA ILE A 126 15.32 -13.16 -4.10
C ILE A 126 14.24 -13.55 -5.11
N LEU A 127 13.10 -12.87 -5.10
CA LEU A 127 12.00 -13.11 -6.03
C LEU A 127 12.42 -12.78 -7.47
N ALA A 128 13.19 -11.72 -7.68
CA ALA A 128 13.73 -11.37 -8.99
C ALA A 128 14.67 -12.46 -9.55
N ASP A 129 15.57 -13.02 -8.73
CA ASP A 129 16.44 -14.14 -9.14
C ASP A 129 15.64 -15.42 -9.46
N LYS A 130 14.47 -15.59 -8.84
CA LYS A 130 13.59 -16.74 -9.08
C LYS A 130 12.73 -16.58 -10.34
N PHE A 131 12.02 -15.47 -10.48
CA PHE A 131 11.02 -15.27 -11.54
C PHE A 131 11.59 -14.63 -12.82
N GLY A 132 12.79 -14.06 -12.78
CA GLY A 132 13.46 -13.45 -13.93
C GLY A 132 13.20 -11.95 -14.09
N SER A 133 13.90 -11.34 -15.05
CA SER A 133 13.88 -9.90 -15.32
C SER A 133 12.51 -9.40 -15.73
N ASP A 134 11.84 -10.08 -16.67
CA ASP A 134 10.59 -9.60 -17.27
C ASP A 134 9.47 -9.54 -16.23
N PHE A 135 9.44 -10.54 -15.34
CA PHE A 135 8.54 -10.56 -14.20
C PHE A 135 8.86 -9.43 -13.20
N THR A 136 10.15 -9.16 -12.99
CA THR A 136 10.60 -8.09 -12.08
C THR A 136 10.21 -6.71 -12.59
N GLU A 137 10.33 -6.48 -13.89
CA GLU A 137 9.95 -5.22 -14.55
C GLU A 137 8.43 -5.03 -14.49
N ALA A 138 7.64 -6.02 -14.88
CA ALA A 138 6.18 -5.97 -14.78
C ALA A 138 5.71 -5.71 -13.34
N ALA A 139 6.32 -6.39 -12.36
CA ALA A 139 6.03 -6.19 -10.95
C ALA A 139 6.44 -4.80 -10.45
N LYS A 140 7.54 -4.23 -10.94
CA LYS A 140 7.99 -2.87 -10.58
C LYS A 140 7.03 -1.81 -11.10
N ASP A 141 6.54 -2.00 -12.32
CA ASP A 141 5.64 -1.04 -12.98
C ASP A 141 4.19 -1.16 -12.49
N GLY A 142 3.89 -2.13 -11.62
CA GLY A 142 2.53 -2.34 -11.12
C GLY A 142 1.57 -2.86 -12.19
N THR A 143 2.08 -3.53 -13.22
CA THR A 143 1.28 -3.95 -14.38
C THR A 143 0.96 -5.44 -14.35
N GLY A 144 -0.18 -5.80 -14.96
CA GLY A 144 -0.55 -7.19 -15.29
C GLY A 144 -0.88 -8.08 -14.09
N ILE A 145 0.15 -8.49 -13.34
CA ILE A 145 0.11 -9.55 -12.32
C ILE A 145 -0.01 -8.96 -10.91
N VAL A 146 0.27 -7.67 -10.72
CA VAL A 146 0.15 -7.02 -9.41
C VAL A 146 -1.32 -6.73 -9.12
N ASP A 147 -1.71 -6.91 -7.86
CA ASP A 147 -3.07 -6.56 -7.42
C ASP A 147 -3.35 -5.06 -7.68
N PRO A 148 -4.36 -4.73 -8.51
CA PRO A 148 -4.66 -3.34 -8.88
C PRO A 148 -5.05 -2.47 -7.69
N MET A 149 -5.67 -3.04 -6.65
CA MET A 149 -6.02 -2.32 -5.44
C MET A 149 -4.76 -1.95 -4.66
N LEU A 150 -3.76 -2.82 -4.58
CA LEU A 150 -2.48 -2.49 -3.95
C LEU A 150 -1.76 -1.38 -4.72
N VAL A 151 -1.73 -1.47 -6.05
CA VAL A 151 -1.15 -0.42 -6.92
C VAL A 151 -1.85 0.91 -6.68
N TRP A 152 -3.18 0.90 -6.68
CA TRP A 152 -3.97 2.09 -6.40
C TRP A 152 -3.65 2.64 -5.00
N LYS A 153 -3.64 1.83 -3.94
CA LYS A 153 -3.36 2.35 -2.59
C LYS A 153 -1.97 2.95 -2.41
N LEU A 154 -0.95 2.34 -3.00
CA LEU A 154 0.42 2.79 -2.85
C LEU A 154 0.79 3.94 -3.80
N SER A 155 0.17 3.99 -4.99
CA SER A 155 0.52 4.97 -6.05
C SER A 155 -0.50 6.07 -6.21
N SER A 156 -1.72 5.90 -5.70
CA SER A 156 -2.78 6.90 -5.82
C SER A 156 -2.36 8.13 -5.06
N ASP A 157 -2.29 9.22 -5.82
CA ASP A 157 -2.20 10.55 -5.27
C ASP A 157 -3.55 10.84 -4.62
N ALA A 158 -3.56 11.17 -3.32
CA ALA A 158 -4.79 11.49 -2.57
C ALA A 158 -5.45 12.81 -3.03
N LYS A 159 -5.11 13.29 -4.23
CA LYS A 159 -5.56 14.53 -4.86
C LYS A 159 -6.99 14.49 -5.38
N SER A 160 -7.62 13.32 -5.50
CA SER A 160 -9.02 13.24 -5.93
C SER A 160 -9.92 14.08 -5.01
N MET A 161 -10.44 15.18 -5.55
CA MET A 161 -11.31 16.09 -4.81
C MET A 161 -12.59 15.39 -4.34
N GLU A 162 -13.07 14.39 -5.08
CA GLU A 162 -14.22 13.58 -4.69
C GLU A 162 -13.93 12.80 -3.39
N LEU A 163 -12.77 12.13 -3.32
CA LEU A 163 -12.36 11.40 -2.11
C LEU A 163 -12.15 12.34 -0.93
N LYS A 164 -11.49 13.49 -1.14
CA LYS A 164 -11.26 14.49 -0.09
C LYS A 164 -12.57 15.04 0.45
N ARG A 165 -13.55 15.37 -0.42
CA ARG A 165 -14.89 15.80 0.00
C ARG A 165 -15.62 14.70 0.78
N LYS A 166 -15.55 13.45 0.30
CA LYS A 166 -16.17 12.31 0.97
C LYS A 166 -15.64 12.14 2.40
N VAL A 167 -14.32 12.08 2.58
CA VAL A 167 -13.70 11.93 3.90
C VAL A 167 -14.00 13.13 4.80
N THR A 168 -13.93 14.34 4.27
CA THR A 168 -14.27 15.56 5.03
C THR A 168 -15.73 15.52 5.51
N LYS A 169 -16.65 15.06 4.66
CA LYS A 169 -18.07 14.92 5.00
C LYS A 169 -18.31 13.83 6.05
N GLU A 170 -17.63 12.69 5.95
CA GLU A 170 -17.70 11.62 6.94
C GLU A 170 -17.25 12.13 8.33
N ILE A 171 -16.10 12.82 8.41
CA ILE A 171 -15.60 13.42 9.65
C ILE A 171 -16.57 14.48 10.19
N ALA A 172 -17.16 15.31 9.33
CA ALA A 172 -18.15 16.29 9.74
C ALA A 172 -19.40 15.62 10.36
N MET A 173 -19.91 14.57 9.73
CA MET A 173 -21.08 13.82 10.19
C MET A 173 -20.83 13.15 11.54
N GLU A 174 -19.68 12.52 11.73
CA GLU A 174 -19.30 11.89 13.01
C GLU A 174 -19.23 12.89 14.17
N ASN A 175 -18.96 14.15 13.86
CA ASN A 175 -18.80 15.24 14.83
C ASN A 175 -20.00 16.20 14.89
N ASN A 176 -21.11 15.89 14.21
CA ASN A 176 -22.30 16.73 14.12
C ASN A 176 -22.03 18.17 13.61
N ILE A 177 -21.07 18.33 12.70
CA ILE A 177 -20.73 19.60 12.06
C ILE A 177 -21.50 19.70 10.73
N ILE A 178 -22.18 20.82 10.52
CA ILE A 178 -22.84 21.13 9.25
C ILE A 178 -21.80 21.73 8.32
N VAL A 179 -21.58 21.11 7.16
CA VAL A 179 -20.62 21.58 6.16
C VAL A 179 -21.34 21.78 4.84
N ASP A 180 -21.25 23.00 4.30
CA ASP A 180 -21.74 23.33 2.97
C ASP A 180 -20.58 23.28 1.96
N PHE A 181 -20.66 22.35 1.00
CA PHE A 181 -19.64 22.21 -0.05
C PHE A 181 -19.97 23.02 -1.32
N SER A 182 -21.05 23.80 -1.32
CA SER A 182 -21.54 24.59 -2.45
C SER A 182 -20.54 25.67 -2.87
N GLU A 183 -19.84 26.30 -1.92
CA GLU A 183 -18.83 27.35 -2.18
C GLU A 183 -17.61 26.85 -2.96
N LEU A 184 -17.32 25.54 -2.92
CA LEU A 184 -16.21 24.92 -3.67
C LEU A 184 -16.61 24.39 -5.05
N GLN A 185 -17.85 24.57 -5.50
CA GLN A 185 -18.24 24.30 -6.89
C GLN A 185 -17.82 25.45 -7.82
N ASP A 186 -17.70 26.66 -7.30
CA ASP A 186 -17.38 27.83 -8.09
C ASP A 186 -15.87 27.92 -8.42
N ALA A 187 -14.99 27.43 -7.54
CA ALA A 187 -13.54 27.42 -7.78
C ALA A 187 -13.06 26.38 -8.83
N ILE A 188 -13.86 25.36 -9.14
CA ILE A 188 -13.52 24.36 -10.17
C ILE A 188 -13.66 24.96 -11.59
N LYS A 189 -14.46 26.01 -11.75
CA LYS A 189 -14.63 26.67 -13.06
C LYS A 189 -13.46 27.59 -13.43
N ASP A 190 -12.65 28.02 -12.46
CA ASP A 190 -11.55 28.98 -12.70
C ASP A 190 -10.19 28.31 -12.96
N GLU A 191 -10.06 26.98 -12.79
CA GLU A 191 -8.83 26.22 -13.11
C GLU A 191 -8.88 25.50 -14.47
N GLU A 192 -10.01 25.55 -15.19
CA GLU A 192 -10.18 24.96 -16.53
C GLU A 192 -10.11 25.99 -17.69
N ASP A 193 -9.88 27.28 -17.41
CA ASP A 193 -9.72 28.36 -18.41
C ASP A 193 -8.26 28.83 -18.61
#